data_AF-A0AAV1ZDG6-F1
#
_entry.id   AF-A0AAV1ZDG6-F1
#
_cell.length_a   1.000
_cell.length_b   1.000
_cell.length_c   1.000
_cell.angle_alpha   90.00
_cell.angle_beta   90.00
_cell.angle_gamma   90.00
#
_symmetry.space_group_name_H-M   'P 1'
#
loop_
_entity.id
_entity.type
_entity.pdbx_description
1 polymer ?
#
loop_
_entity_poly.entity_id
_entity_poly.type
_entity_poly.pdbx_seq_one_letter_code
_entity_poly.pdbx_strand_id
1 'polypeptide(L)'
;MLLHMLYDCVSFLISDNTLHRRMMDQAVHQKPLKKSNFHEVAEHSMNEALRILEGENWNLEMKSGDDIITSTKLPTIGKIFKYEAVVDMPPEKINNKLFYNVEETPEWSKGVEKADVVETIDNNINVVHIVTPSRCLVSNRDFVHLRAWKKKDDTIIHSSFSITHPKVPPNSTYIRYKYNH
;
A
#
# COMPACT_ATOMS: atom_id res chain seq x y z
N MET A 1 5.52 15.66 9.25
CA MET A 1 4.45 14.69 9.60
C MET A 1 5.06 13.30 9.54
N LEU A 2 4.80 12.45 10.55
CA LEU A 2 5.25 11.07 10.58
C LEU A 2 4.31 10.22 9.72
N LEU A 3 4.81 9.63 8.65
CA LEU A 3 4.01 8.77 7.78
C LEU A 3 4.19 7.32 8.19
N HIS A 4 3.10 6.66 8.62
CA HIS A 4 3.07 5.24 8.91
C HIS A 4 2.47 4.49 7.73
N MET A 5 3.31 3.81 6.95
CA MET A 5 2.86 3.01 5.82
C MET A 5 2.92 1.53 6.16
N LEU A 6 1.75 0.88 6.20
CA LEU A 6 1.67 -0.57 6.13
C LEU A 6 1.70 -0.99 4.67
N TYR A 7 2.71 -1.78 4.33
CA TYR A 7 3.00 -2.49 3.08
C TYR A 7 2.47 -1.93 1.75
N ASP A 8 1.17 -1.82 1.54
CA ASP A 8 0.55 -1.34 0.29
C ASP A 8 0.86 0.15 -0.02
N CYS A 9 1.07 0.99 1.00
CA CYS A 9 1.41 2.41 0.80
C CYS A 9 2.91 2.65 0.59
N VAL A 10 3.75 1.72 1.08
CA VAL A 10 5.21 1.83 1.11
C VAL A 10 5.81 1.98 -0.29
N SER A 11 5.13 1.41 -1.29
CA SER A 11 5.54 1.42 -2.70
C SER A 11 5.67 2.81 -3.30
N PHE A 12 4.90 3.77 -2.81
CA PHE A 12 4.75 5.05 -3.51
C PHE A 12 5.84 6.04 -3.11
N LEU A 13 6.25 6.08 -1.85
CA LEU A 13 7.05 7.18 -1.30
C LEU A 13 8.53 6.88 -1.07
N ILE A 14 8.98 5.63 -1.26
CA ILE A 14 10.40 5.31 -1.12
C ILE A 14 11.13 5.64 -2.43
N SER A 15 11.96 6.68 -2.40
CA SER A 15 12.82 7.07 -3.54
C SER A 15 14.00 6.12 -3.77
N ASP A 16 14.37 5.32 -2.77
CA ASP A 16 15.43 4.31 -2.87
C ASP A 16 14.90 2.95 -3.37
N ASN A 17 15.22 2.65 -4.62
CA ASN A 17 14.88 1.40 -5.30
C ASN A 17 15.43 0.13 -4.62
N THR A 18 16.48 0.25 -3.80
CA THR A 18 17.12 -0.87 -3.09
C THR A 18 16.29 -1.28 -1.90
N LEU A 19 15.76 -0.29 -1.19
CA LEU A 19 15.00 -0.48 0.03
C LEU A 19 13.63 -1.05 -0.23
N HIS A 20 12.93 -0.47 -1.21
CA HIS A 20 11.69 -0.99 -1.74
C HIS A 20 11.83 -2.47 -2.15
N ARG A 21 12.92 -2.82 -2.86
CA ARG A 21 13.17 -4.20 -3.31
C ARG A 21 13.32 -5.18 -2.15
N ARG A 22 14.15 -4.85 -1.15
CA ARG A 22 14.39 -5.72 0.01
C ARG A 22 13.12 -5.93 0.85
N MET A 23 12.26 -4.92 0.94
CA MET A 23 10.95 -5.04 1.61
C MET A 23 9.99 -5.94 0.83
N MET A 24 9.94 -5.79 -0.51
CA MET A 24 9.10 -6.61 -1.39
C MET A 24 9.48 -8.11 -1.36
N ASP A 25 10.76 -8.43 -1.22
CA ASP A 25 11.23 -9.83 -1.15
C ASP A 25 10.84 -10.56 0.15
N GLN A 26 10.57 -9.82 1.23
CA GLN A 26 10.34 -10.40 2.58
C GLN A 26 8.90 -10.27 3.08
N ALA A 27 8.04 -9.58 2.35
CA ALA A 27 6.69 -9.30 2.81
C ALA A 27 5.74 -10.50 2.65
N VAL A 28 4.93 -10.74 3.66
CA VAL A 28 3.88 -11.76 3.63
C VAL A 28 2.56 -11.10 3.20
N HIS A 29 1.99 -11.60 2.11
CA HIS A 29 0.84 -10.96 1.45
C HIS A 29 -0.46 -11.69 1.79
N GLN A 30 -1.53 -10.93 2.06
CA GLN A 30 -2.83 -11.49 2.39
C GLN A 30 -3.59 -11.95 1.14
N LYS A 31 -4.45 -12.98 1.26
CA LYS A 31 -5.28 -13.48 0.14
C LYS A 31 -6.26 -12.39 -0.32
N PRO A 32 -6.46 -12.19 -1.63
CA PRO A 32 -7.44 -11.23 -2.12
C PRO A 32 -8.86 -11.56 -1.63
N LEU A 33 -9.56 -10.58 -1.07
CA LEU A 33 -10.94 -10.76 -0.64
C LEU A 33 -11.87 -10.81 -1.87
N LYS A 34 -12.69 -11.86 -1.96
CA LYS A 34 -13.85 -11.92 -2.88
C LYS A 34 -15.00 -11.18 -2.21
N LYS A 35 -15.59 -10.18 -2.86
CA LYS A 35 -16.41 -9.16 -2.17
C LYS A 35 -17.92 -9.27 -2.34
N SER A 36 -18.63 -8.78 -1.31
CA SER A 36 -20.02 -8.30 -1.35
C SER A 36 -20.26 -6.95 -0.65
N ASN A 37 -19.39 -6.46 0.27
CA ASN A 37 -19.55 -5.14 0.92
C ASN A 37 -18.23 -4.34 0.96
N PHE A 38 -18.17 -3.19 0.26
CA PHE A 38 -16.94 -2.40 0.17
C PHE A 38 -16.59 -1.63 1.44
N HIS A 39 -17.60 -1.11 2.14
CA HIS A 39 -17.43 -0.28 3.34
C HIS A 39 -16.89 -1.09 4.52
N GLU A 40 -17.45 -2.27 4.74
CA GLU A 40 -17.03 -3.16 5.84
C GLU A 40 -15.57 -3.60 5.69
N VAL A 41 -15.14 -3.93 4.48
CA VAL A 41 -13.74 -4.29 4.21
C VAL A 41 -12.81 -3.08 4.43
N ALA A 42 -13.22 -1.89 4.01
CA ALA A 42 -12.45 -0.68 4.22
C ALA A 42 -12.27 -0.37 5.72
N GLU A 43 -13.36 -0.49 6.49
CA GLU A 43 -13.35 -0.29 7.94
C GLU A 43 -12.50 -1.34 8.66
N HIS A 44 -12.69 -2.62 8.34
CA HIS A 44 -11.90 -3.71 8.90
C HIS A 44 -10.41 -3.53 8.62
N SER A 45 -10.04 -3.21 7.37
CA SER A 45 -8.66 -2.97 6.96
C SER A 45 -8.03 -1.79 7.72
N MET A 46 -8.79 -0.71 7.94
CA MET A 46 -8.32 0.44 8.70
C MET A 46 -8.07 0.10 10.17
N ASN A 47 -9.01 -0.61 10.82
CA ASN A 47 -8.89 -0.98 12.21
C ASN A 47 -7.72 -1.94 12.44
N GLU A 48 -7.53 -2.91 11.54
CA GLU A 48 -6.40 -3.83 11.60
C GLU A 48 -5.07 -3.11 11.37
N ALA A 49 -5.02 -2.17 10.42
CA ALA A 49 -3.85 -1.35 10.19
C ALA A 49 -3.45 -0.54 11.44
N LEU A 50 -4.41 0.12 12.09
CA LEU A 50 -4.18 0.86 13.33
C LEU A 50 -3.70 -0.05 14.46
N ARG A 51 -4.35 -1.21 14.66
CA ARG A 51 -3.96 -2.19 15.67
C ARG A 51 -2.51 -2.66 15.49
N ILE A 52 -2.07 -2.86 14.25
CA ILE A 52 -0.70 -3.26 13.95
C ILE A 52 0.28 -2.11 14.25
N LEU A 53 -0.05 -0.88 13.81
CA LEU A 53 0.80 0.29 14.01
C LEU A 53 0.99 0.63 15.49
N GLU A 54 -0.05 0.50 16.30
CA GLU A 54 -0.04 0.70 17.75
C GLU A 54 0.55 -0.50 18.51
N GLY A 55 0.86 -1.60 17.80
CA GLY A 55 1.46 -2.78 18.39
C GLY A 55 2.88 -2.53 18.91
N GLU A 56 3.25 -3.33 19.91
CA GLU A 56 4.58 -3.30 20.53
C GLU A 56 5.58 -4.23 19.79
N ASN A 57 6.85 -4.20 20.21
CA ASN A 57 7.91 -5.10 19.73
C ASN A 57 8.36 -4.89 18.27
N TRP A 58 8.50 -3.64 17.86
CA TRP A 58 9.16 -3.27 16.60
C TRP A 58 10.68 -3.39 16.72
N ASN A 59 11.30 -4.14 15.81
CA ASN A 59 12.74 -4.33 15.74
C ASN A 59 13.32 -3.43 14.64
N LEU A 60 14.39 -2.69 14.93
CA LEU A 60 15.08 -1.87 13.92
C LEU A 60 15.73 -2.74 12.85
N GLU A 61 15.37 -2.52 11.59
CA GLU A 61 15.99 -3.18 10.42
C GLU A 61 17.01 -2.24 9.76
N MET A 62 16.68 -0.95 9.66
CA MET A 62 17.52 0.05 9.00
C MET A 62 17.20 1.45 9.50
N LYS A 63 18.23 2.31 9.51
CA LYS A 63 18.09 3.76 9.67
C LYS A 63 19.01 4.47 8.68
N SER A 64 18.48 5.45 7.95
CA SER A 64 19.23 6.28 7.00
C SER A 64 18.78 7.72 7.13
N GLY A 65 19.57 8.56 7.80
CA GLY A 65 19.11 9.90 8.19
C GLY A 65 17.89 9.82 9.12
N ASP A 66 16.81 10.48 8.71
CA ASP A 66 15.52 10.49 9.42
C ASP A 66 14.59 9.35 9.02
N ASP A 67 14.96 8.56 8.00
CA ASP A 67 14.20 7.40 7.56
C ASP A 67 14.51 6.20 8.45
N ILE A 68 13.46 5.58 8.98
CA ILE A 68 13.54 4.42 9.85
C ILE A 68 12.69 3.29 9.29
N ILE A 69 13.25 2.09 9.23
CA ILE A 69 12.49 0.87 9.00
C ILE A 69 12.60 -0.02 10.22
N THR A 70 11.44 -0.39 10.72
CA THR A 70 11.31 -1.42 11.74
C THR A 70 10.49 -2.59 11.20
N SER A 71 10.63 -3.75 11.82
CA SER A 71 9.80 -4.91 11.53
C SER A 71 9.28 -5.58 12.79
N THR A 72 8.14 -6.24 12.65
CA THR A 72 7.61 -7.15 13.65
C THR A 72 7.11 -8.41 12.98
N LYS A 73 6.90 -9.48 13.73
CA LYS A 73 6.34 -10.73 13.22
C LYS A 73 5.04 -11.04 13.96
N LEU A 74 3.94 -11.02 13.22
CA LEU A 74 2.63 -11.37 13.76
C LEU A 74 2.31 -12.84 13.46
N PRO A 75 1.71 -13.59 14.39
CA PRO A 75 1.43 -15.02 14.20
C PRO A 75 0.59 -15.35 12.95
N THR A 76 -0.38 -14.50 12.61
CA THR A 76 -1.34 -14.73 11.52
C THR A 76 -0.97 -14.05 10.20
N ILE A 77 -0.20 -12.95 10.26
CA ILE A 77 0.15 -12.13 9.10
C ILE A 77 1.60 -12.37 8.65
N GLY A 78 2.48 -12.81 9.54
CA GLY A 78 3.90 -12.98 9.26
C GLY A 78 4.72 -11.71 9.50
N LYS A 79 5.82 -11.54 8.75
CA LYS A 79 6.72 -10.38 8.92
C LYS A 79 6.06 -9.13 8.31
N ILE A 80 5.98 -8.09 9.12
CA ILE A 80 5.44 -6.78 8.76
C ILE A 80 6.56 -5.77 8.89
N PHE A 81 6.64 -4.85 7.94
CA PHE A 81 7.55 -3.72 8.00
C PHE A 81 6.78 -2.42 8.24
N LYS A 82 7.38 -1.52 9.01
CA LYS A 82 6.93 -0.16 9.20
C LYS A 82 8.06 0.77 8.73
N TYR A 83 7.74 1.63 7.77
CA TYR A 83 8.59 2.73 7.35
C TYR A 83 8.09 4.02 7.99
N GLU A 84 9.01 4.80 8.55
CA GLU A 84 8.78 6.08 9.20
C GLU A 84 9.73 7.11 8.57
N ALA A 85 9.17 8.24 8.12
CA ALA A 85 9.93 9.34 7.55
C ALA A 85 9.24 10.68 7.79
N VAL A 86 9.99 11.77 7.66
CA VAL A 86 9.49 13.14 7.74
C VAL A 86 9.38 13.73 6.34
N VAL A 87 8.16 14.05 5.94
CA VAL A 87 7.90 14.76 4.68
C VAL A 87 7.59 16.23 4.97
N ASP A 88 8.31 17.13 4.30
CA ASP A 88 8.08 18.58 4.34
C ASP A 88 6.90 18.97 3.43
N MET A 89 5.71 18.48 3.78
CA MET A 89 4.47 18.78 3.07
C MET A 89 3.27 18.63 4.02
N PRO A 90 2.26 19.51 3.94
CA PRO A 90 1.04 19.37 4.74
C PRO A 90 0.34 18.03 4.50
N PRO A 91 -0.28 17.41 5.55
CA PRO A 91 -1.00 16.15 5.44
C PRO A 91 -2.00 16.10 4.28
N GLU A 92 -2.76 17.17 4.09
CA GLU A 92 -3.80 17.24 3.06
C GLU A 92 -3.24 17.24 1.63
N LYS A 93 -2.07 17.85 1.43
CA LYS A 93 -1.40 17.80 0.12
C LYS A 93 -0.88 16.39 -0.17
N ILE A 94 -0.43 15.67 0.86
CA ILE A 94 -0.05 14.26 0.74
C ILE A 94 -1.27 13.40 0.43
N ASN A 95 -2.38 13.57 1.14
CA ASN A 95 -3.63 12.86 0.87
C ASN A 95 -4.14 13.09 -0.55
N ASN A 96 -4.10 14.33 -1.03
CA ASN A 96 -4.45 14.65 -2.42
C ASN A 96 -3.58 13.89 -3.42
N LYS A 97 -2.25 13.87 -3.23
CA LYS A 97 -1.36 13.10 -4.10
C LYS A 97 -1.58 11.59 -4.03
N LEU A 98 -1.79 11.05 -2.84
CA LEU A 98 -1.88 9.60 -2.64
C LEU A 98 -3.24 9.02 -3.05
N PHE A 99 -4.34 9.71 -2.74
CA PHE A 99 -5.69 9.18 -2.91
C PHE A 99 -6.39 9.75 -4.13
N TYR A 100 -6.49 11.08 -4.22
CA TYR A 100 -7.29 11.78 -5.25
C TYR A 100 -6.58 11.84 -6.60
N ASN A 101 -5.26 12.06 -6.59
CA ASN A 101 -4.43 12.14 -7.79
C ASN A 101 -3.59 10.87 -8.00
N VAL A 102 -4.13 9.70 -7.62
CA VAL A 102 -3.40 8.43 -7.74
C VAL A 102 -2.95 8.15 -9.18
N GLU A 103 -3.66 8.63 -10.19
CA GLU A 103 -3.32 8.40 -11.60
C GLU A 103 -2.04 9.14 -12.02
N GLU A 104 -1.66 10.20 -11.29
CA GLU A 104 -0.40 10.93 -11.47
C GLU A 104 0.80 10.21 -10.80
N THR A 105 0.56 9.09 -10.11
CA THR A 105 1.62 8.32 -9.43
C THR A 105 2.84 7.99 -10.30
N PRO A 106 2.68 7.56 -11.58
CA PRO A 106 3.82 7.27 -12.45
C PRO A 106 4.77 8.46 -12.69
N GLU A 107 4.29 9.71 -12.53
CA GLU A 107 5.10 10.91 -12.76
C GLU A 107 6.18 11.10 -11.70
N TRP A 108 5.96 10.57 -10.49
CA TRP A 108 6.84 10.79 -9.35
C TRP A 108 7.34 9.50 -8.68
N SER A 109 6.72 8.35 -8.96
CA SER A 109 7.15 7.04 -8.45
C SER A 109 7.63 6.11 -9.56
N LYS A 110 8.95 5.83 -9.58
CA LYS A 110 9.55 4.84 -10.48
C LYS A 110 9.14 3.39 -10.18
N GLY A 111 8.40 3.17 -9.10
CA GLY A 111 7.84 1.86 -8.72
C GLY A 111 6.52 1.55 -9.43
N VAL A 112 5.96 2.51 -10.17
CA VAL A 112 4.63 2.43 -10.76
C VAL A 112 4.71 2.78 -12.23
N GLU A 113 4.23 1.87 -13.08
CA GLU A 113 4.13 2.07 -14.52
C GLU A 113 2.78 2.68 -14.87
N LYS A 114 1.72 2.22 -14.21
CA LYS A 114 0.35 2.71 -14.42
C LYS A 114 -0.43 2.68 -13.11
N ALA A 115 -1.31 3.67 -12.92
CA ALA A 115 -2.29 3.67 -11.86
C ALA A 115 -3.61 4.24 -12.40
N ASP A 116 -4.72 3.55 -12.19
CA ASP A 116 -6.05 3.98 -12.64
C ASP A 116 -7.07 3.82 -11.52
N VAL A 117 -8.03 4.76 -11.42
CA VAL A 117 -9.21 4.57 -10.58
C VAL A 117 -10.22 3.67 -11.29
N VAL A 118 -10.47 2.49 -10.72
CA VAL A 118 -11.42 1.50 -11.27
C VAL A 118 -12.85 1.81 -10.88
N GLU A 119 -13.04 2.22 -9.62
CA GLU A 119 -14.35 2.54 -9.07
C GLU A 119 -14.22 3.45 -7.84
N THR A 120 -14.96 4.55 -7.82
CA THR A 120 -15.15 5.35 -6.61
C THR A 120 -16.36 4.81 -5.85
N ILE A 121 -16.14 4.33 -4.63
CA ILE A 121 -17.19 3.77 -3.77
C ILE A 121 -17.81 4.88 -2.90
N ASP A 122 -16.97 5.77 -2.38
CA ASP A 122 -17.34 6.93 -1.57
C ASP A 122 -16.23 8.00 -1.67
N ASN A 123 -16.45 9.18 -1.09
CA ASN A 123 -15.52 10.31 -1.06
C ASN A 123 -14.12 9.95 -0.51
N ASN A 124 -14.06 8.92 0.34
CA ASN A 124 -12.85 8.44 0.97
C ASN A 124 -12.59 6.94 0.74
N ILE A 125 -13.31 6.28 -0.18
CA ILE A 125 -13.13 4.87 -0.52
C ILE A 125 -13.10 4.70 -2.04
N ASN A 126 -12.04 4.12 -2.58
CA ASN A 126 -11.97 3.79 -4.01
C ASN A 126 -11.28 2.45 -4.26
N VAL A 127 -11.48 1.92 -5.46
CA VAL A 127 -10.75 0.79 -6.00
C VAL A 127 -9.80 1.32 -7.06
N VAL A 128 -8.54 0.90 -6.99
CA VAL A 128 -7.52 1.26 -7.98
C VAL A 128 -6.86 0.03 -8.57
N HIS A 129 -6.42 0.17 -9.81
CA HIS A 129 -5.59 -0.78 -10.51
C HIS A 129 -4.20 -0.18 -10.66
N ILE A 130 -3.18 -0.90 -10.22
CA ILE A 130 -1.80 -0.42 -10.22
C ILE A 130 -0.93 -1.47 -10.91
N VAL A 131 -0.16 -1.02 -11.89
CA VAL A 131 0.80 -1.83 -12.63
C VAL A 131 2.20 -1.40 -12.21
N THR A 132 3.01 -2.38 -11.83
CA THR A 132 4.42 -2.16 -11.52
C THR A 132 5.28 -2.56 -12.73
N PRO A 133 6.34 -1.79 -13.03
CA PRO A 133 7.19 -2.09 -14.17
C PRO A 133 7.94 -3.42 -13.98
N SER A 134 8.15 -4.15 -15.07
CA SER A 134 9.04 -5.32 -15.07
C SER A 134 10.44 -4.92 -14.62
N ARG A 135 11.07 -5.78 -13.84
CA ARG A 135 12.48 -5.62 -13.44
C ARG A 135 13.22 -6.92 -13.73
N CYS A 136 14.12 -6.86 -14.70
CA CYS A 136 14.96 -7.98 -15.15
C CYS A 136 14.15 -9.23 -15.54
N LEU A 137 14.32 -10.35 -14.83
CA LEU A 137 13.68 -11.64 -15.10
C LEU A 137 12.25 -11.74 -14.54
N VAL A 138 11.73 -10.68 -13.91
CA VAL A 138 10.38 -10.66 -13.31
C VAL A 138 9.42 -9.93 -14.25
N SER A 139 8.40 -10.66 -14.72
CA SER A 139 7.32 -10.14 -15.56
C SER A 139 6.51 -9.05 -14.84
N ASN A 140 5.84 -8.19 -15.62
CA ASN A 140 4.97 -7.13 -15.10
C ASN A 140 3.93 -7.72 -14.14
N ARG A 141 3.79 -7.10 -12.97
CA ARG A 141 2.77 -7.44 -11.96
C ARG A 141 1.74 -6.33 -11.89
N ASP A 142 0.48 -6.73 -11.74
CA ASP A 142 -0.61 -5.81 -11.46
C ASP A 142 -1.30 -6.16 -10.14
N PHE A 143 -1.88 -5.12 -9.53
CA PHE A 143 -2.58 -5.19 -8.27
C PHE A 143 -3.91 -4.43 -8.36
N VAL A 144 -4.95 -4.95 -7.72
CA VAL A 144 -6.23 -4.26 -7.58
C VAL A 144 -6.47 -4.07 -6.10
N HIS A 145 -6.49 -2.81 -5.66
CA HIS A 145 -6.60 -2.45 -4.26
C HIS A 145 -7.90 -1.72 -3.98
N LEU A 146 -8.61 -2.12 -2.93
CA LEU A 146 -9.52 -1.22 -2.22
C LEU A 146 -8.67 -0.32 -1.34
N ARG A 147 -8.86 0.98 -1.44
CA ARG A 147 -8.22 1.96 -0.58
C ARG A 147 -9.26 2.76 0.17
N ALA A 148 -8.94 3.10 1.40
CA ALA A 148 -9.74 4.01 2.21
C ALA A 148 -8.84 4.99 2.96
N TRP A 149 -9.37 6.16 3.27
CA TRP A 149 -8.68 7.09 4.18
C TRP A 149 -9.64 7.68 5.21
N LYS A 150 -9.11 8.06 6.36
CA LYS A 150 -9.85 8.78 7.41
C LYS A 150 -8.95 9.84 8.02
N LYS A 151 -9.54 10.94 8.47
CA LYS A 151 -8.87 11.95 9.28
C LYS A 151 -9.25 11.78 10.74
N LYS A 152 -8.25 11.79 11.61
CA LYS A 152 -8.41 11.82 13.07
C LYS A 152 -7.49 12.92 13.58
N ASP A 153 -8.09 13.99 14.10
CA ASP A 153 -7.38 15.20 14.50
C ASP A 153 -6.50 15.74 13.35
N ASP A 154 -5.21 15.95 13.58
CA ASP A 154 -4.24 16.38 12.56
C ASP A 154 -3.58 15.21 11.80
N THR A 155 -4.09 13.99 11.95
CA THR A 155 -3.56 12.77 11.34
C THR A 155 -4.47 12.24 10.24
N ILE A 156 -3.89 11.92 9.08
CA ILE A 156 -4.56 11.22 7.98
C ILE A 156 -4.04 9.80 7.93
N ILE A 157 -4.96 8.84 7.95
CA ILE A 157 -4.65 7.41 7.94
C ILE A 157 -5.20 6.84 6.66
N HIS A 158 -4.34 6.14 5.92
CA HIS A 158 -4.73 5.37 4.74
C HIS A 158 -4.68 3.88 5.04
N SER A 159 -5.67 3.15 4.54
CA SER A 159 -5.64 1.71 4.48
C SER A 159 -5.82 1.26 3.04
N SER A 160 -5.20 0.14 2.70
CA SER A 160 -5.31 -0.48 1.38
C SER A 160 -5.33 -1.99 1.55
N PHE A 161 -6.09 -2.65 0.68
CA PHE A 161 -6.22 -4.09 0.68
C PHE A 161 -6.38 -4.65 -0.72
N SER A 162 -5.65 -5.71 -1.04
CA SER A 162 -5.79 -6.43 -2.32
C SER A 162 -7.16 -7.10 -2.45
N ILE A 163 -7.87 -6.84 -3.55
CA ILE A 163 -9.18 -7.41 -3.83
C ILE A 163 -9.25 -8.00 -5.26
N THR A 164 -10.30 -8.78 -5.52
CA THR A 164 -10.70 -9.08 -6.91
C THR A 164 -11.81 -8.12 -7.35
N HIS A 165 -11.73 -7.59 -8.57
CA HIS A 165 -12.75 -6.71 -9.14
C HIS A 165 -13.15 -7.15 -10.55
N PRO A 166 -14.45 -7.26 -10.88
CA PRO A 166 -14.90 -7.78 -12.17
C PRO A 166 -14.50 -6.89 -13.36
N LYS A 167 -14.36 -5.57 -13.17
CA LYS A 167 -13.88 -4.64 -14.22
C LYS A 167 -12.40 -4.84 -14.57
N VAL A 168 -11.62 -5.51 -13.71
CA VAL A 168 -10.19 -5.75 -13.92
C VAL A 168 -9.88 -7.23 -13.64
N PRO A 169 -10.39 -8.15 -14.48
CA PRO A 169 -10.10 -9.56 -14.33
C PRO A 169 -8.60 -9.83 -14.56
N PRO A 170 -8.03 -10.89 -13.98
CA PRO A 170 -6.69 -11.33 -14.35
C PRO A 170 -6.62 -11.58 -15.86
N ASN A 171 -5.62 -11.04 -16.53
CA ASN A 171 -5.39 -11.25 -17.97
C ASN A 171 -3.96 -11.77 -18.21
N SER A 172 -3.64 -12.20 -19.43
CA SER A 172 -2.32 -12.72 -19.78
C SER A 172 -1.24 -11.64 -19.95
N THR A 173 -1.64 -10.37 -20.04
CA THR A 173 -0.72 -9.23 -20.19
C THR A 173 0.07 -8.96 -18.91
N TYR A 174 -0.56 -9.19 -17.76
CA TYR A 174 0.06 -8.98 -16.45
C TYR A 174 -0.09 -10.23 -15.59
N ILE A 175 0.96 -10.58 -14.84
CA ILE A 175 0.78 -11.55 -13.77
C ILE A 175 0.02 -10.84 -12.65
N ARG A 176 -1.29 -11.10 -12.57
CA ARG A 176 -2.06 -10.74 -11.36
C ARG A 176 -1.38 -11.38 -10.19
N TYR A 177 -0.88 -10.54 -9.29
CA TYR A 177 -0.27 -11.05 -8.10
C TYR A 177 -1.34 -11.79 -7.29
N LYS A 178 -1.27 -13.12 -7.32
CA LYS A 178 -2.08 -14.05 -6.56
C LYS A 178 -1.10 -14.91 -5.78
N TYR A 179 -1.32 -15.01 -4.47
CA TYR A 179 -0.57 -15.94 -3.65
C TYR A 179 -0.88 -17.37 -4.11
N ASN A 180 0.13 -18.08 -4.61
CA ASN A 180 0.10 -19.52 -4.76
C ASN A 180 0.76 -20.13 -3.53
N HIS A 181 0.10 -21.14 -2.97
CA HIS A 181 0.63 -22.01 -1.93
C HIS A 181 1.91 -22.71 -2.37
#